data_AF-A0A963Q510-F1
#
_entry.id   AF-A0A963Q510-F1
#
_cell.length_a   1.000
_cell.length_b   1.000
_cell.length_c   1.000
_cell.angle_alpha   90.00
_cell.angle_beta   90.00
_cell.angle_gamma   90.00
#
_symmetry.space_group_name_H-M   'P 1'
#
loop_
_entity.id
_entity.type
_entity.pdbx_description
1 polymer ?
#
loop_
_entity_poly.entity_id
_entity_poly.type
_entity_poly.pdbx_seq_one_letter_code
_entity_poly.pdbx_strand_id
1 'polypeptide(L)'
;ALDADTFERSTKGDTLLMLLNAGPFHREITRLSLERQTLLFGSSANLSMHGTKFRVEDMEPEITAIADLVVDYGLMKYHTWKASSTLLNCETLEVVRHGSCFENIADIVQRHFGVTLTPRPVH
;
A
#
# COMPACT_ATOMS: atom_id res chain seq x y z
N ALA A 1 -11.29 2.44 22.25
CA ALA A 1 -11.97 2.38 20.94
C ALA A 1 -11.41 3.52 20.09
N LEU A 2 -11.34 3.35 18.76
CA LEU A 2 -11.01 4.47 17.86
C LEU A 2 -12.08 5.56 18.01
N ASP A 3 -11.67 6.82 18.01
CA ASP A 3 -12.61 7.93 17.91
C ASP A 3 -13.25 7.98 16.51
N ALA A 4 -14.36 8.71 16.38
CA ALA A 4 -15.15 8.73 15.16
C ALA A 4 -14.39 9.31 13.95
N ASP A 5 -13.56 10.34 14.15
CA ASP A 5 -12.77 10.96 13.08
C ASP A 5 -11.71 9.98 12.58
N THR A 6 -10.98 9.33 13.50
CA THR A 6 -10.00 8.32 13.11
C THR A 6 -10.67 7.15 12.37
N PHE A 7 -11.85 6.71 12.80
CA PHE A 7 -12.58 5.65 12.11
C PHE A 7 -12.95 6.06 10.68
N GLU A 8 -13.61 7.21 10.51
CA GLU A 8 -14.06 7.71 9.19
C GLU A 8 -12.87 7.92 8.23
N ARG A 9 -11.74 8.40 8.73
CA ARG A 9 -10.53 8.63 7.92
C ARG A 9 -9.77 7.34 7.60
N SER A 10 -10.04 6.26 8.34
CA SER A 10 -9.36 4.97 8.19
C SER A 10 -10.18 3.96 7.38
N THR A 11 -11.48 4.17 7.23
CA THR A 11 -12.39 3.26 6.50
C THR A 11 -13.00 3.92 5.27
N LYS A 12 -13.45 3.08 4.33
CA LYS A 12 -14.32 3.52 3.23
C LYS A 12 -15.63 2.75 3.34
N GLY A 13 -16.67 3.40 3.84
CA GLY A 13 -17.87 2.71 4.32
C GLY A 13 -17.48 1.76 5.46
N ASP A 14 -17.86 0.49 5.32
CA ASP A 14 -17.55 -0.55 6.32
C ASP A 14 -16.27 -1.34 6.00
N THR A 15 -15.43 -0.85 5.07
CA THR A 15 -14.22 -1.53 4.63
C THR A 15 -12.94 -0.85 5.12
N LEU A 16 -11.94 -1.65 5.47
CA LEU A 16 -10.59 -1.20 5.83
C LEU A 16 -9.60 -1.64 4.76
N LEU A 17 -8.72 -0.71 4.35
CA LEU A 17 -7.61 -1.03 3.45
C LEU A 17 -6.40 -1.54 4.26
N MET A 18 -5.99 -2.77 3.99
CA MET A 18 -4.77 -3.36 4.58
C MET A 18 -3.73 -3.70 3.50
N LEU A 19 -2.49 -3.31 3.75
CA LEU A 19 -1.36 -3.75 2.92
C LEU A 19 -0.85 -5.10 3.42
N LEU A 20 -0.81 -6.09 2.52
CA LEU A 20 -0.33 -7.44 2.82
C LEU A 20 1.01 -7.70 2.12
N ASN A 21 1.81 -8.62 2.68
CA ASN A 21 3.06 -9.12 2.07
C ASN A 21 4.11 -8.04 1.75
N ALA A 22 4.22 -7.00 2.58
CA ALA A 22 5.14 -5.87 2.40
C ALA A 22 6.60 -6.12 2.87
N GLY A 23 7.00 -7.37 3.06
CA GLY A 23 8.38 -7.76 3.34
C GLY A 23 8.82 -7.68 4.83
N PRO A 24 10.11 -7.95 5.11
CA PRO A 24 10.62 -8.12 6.47
C PRO A 24 10.52 -6.86 7.35
N PHE A 25 10.79 -5.68 6.77
CA PHE A 25 10.70 -4.42 7.50
C PHE A 25 9.27 -4.15 7.99
N HIS A 26 8.28 -4.28 7.10
CA HIS A 26 6.88 -4.13 7.47
C HIS A 26 6.45 -5.19 8.50
N ARG A 27 6.96 -6.42 8.42
CA ARG A 27 6.68 -7.48 9.41
C ARG A 27 7.13 -7.07 10.82
N GLU A 28 8.35 -6.57 10.96
CA GLU A 28 8.87 -6.14 12.27
C GLU A 28 8.11 -4.94 12.81
N ILE A 29 7.78 -3.97 11.95
CA ILE A 29 6.92 -2.84 12.33
C ILE A 29 5.56 -3.33 12.84
N THR A 30 4.88 -4.23 12.11
CA THR A 30 3.60 -4.80 12.53
C THR A 30 3.71 -5.58 13.84
N ARG A 31 4.80 -6.32 14.07
CA ARG A 31 5.05 -7.02 15.34
C ARG A 31 5.14 -6.02 16.50
N LEU A 32 5.94 -4.96 16.35
CA LEU A 32 6.08 -3.92 17.36
C LEU A 32 4.76 -3.18 17.63
N SER A 33 3.99 -2.88 16.59
CA SER A 33 2.66 -2.29 16.69
C SER A 33 1.70 -3.15 17.51
N LEU A 34 1.69 -4.47 17.26
CA LEU A 34 0.86 -5.41 18.01
C LEU A 34 1.27 -5.47 19.49
N GLU A 35 2.57 -5.61 19.76
CA GLU A 35 3.12 -5.65 21.14
C GLU A 35 2.80 -4.38 21.92
N ARG A 36 2.78 -3.23 21.25
CA ARG A 36 2.47 -1.93 21.84
C ARG A 36 0.99 -1.55 21.75
N GLN A 37 0.14 -2.43 21.20
CA GLN A 37 -1.28 -2.17 20.93
C GLN A 37 -1.52 -0.82 20.21
N THR A 38 -0.64 -0.48 19.29
CA THR A 38 -0.66 0.79 18.54
C THR A 38 -0.93 0.52 17.07
N LEU A 39 -2.01 1.10 16.54
CA LEU A 39 -2.32 1.02 15.11
C LEU A 39 -1.39 1.92 14.30
N LEU A 40 -0.97 1.45 13.13
CA LEU A 40 -0.19 2.24 12.19
C LEU A 40 -0.99 2.49 10.92
N PHE A 41 -1.15 3.77 10.62
CA PHE A 41 -1.70 4.25 9.37
C PHE A 41 -0.61 4.97 8.61
N GLY A 42 -0.52 4.72 7.31
CA GLY A 42 0.45 5.35 6.43
C GLY A 42 -0.21 5.75 5.13
N SER A 43 -0.05 7.01 4.74
CA SER A 43 -0.26 7.43 3.37
C SER A 43 1.02 7.20 2.55
N SER A 44 0.94 7.40 1.24
CA SER A 44 2.15 7.49 0.43
C SER A 44 2.98 8.70 0.89
N ALA A 45 4.29 8.52 1.03
CA ALA A 45 5.20 9.54 1.53
C ALA A 45 5.56 10.53 0.39
N ASN A 46 4.59 11.33 -0.03
CA ASN A 46 4.72 12.31 -1.09
C ASN A 46 3.63 13.39 -0.96
N LEU A 47 3.86 14.54 -1.59
CA LEU A 47 2.80 15.53 -1.77
C LEU A 47 1.66 14.95 -2.60
N SER A 48 0.42 15.23 -2.21
CA SER A 48 -0.77 14.75 -2.92
C SER A 48 -0.70 15.09 -4.40
N MET A 49 -1.10 14.16 -5.27
CA MET A 49 -1.08 14.29 -6.74
C MET A 49 0.31 14.33 -7.43
N HIS A 50 1.42 14.11 -6.71
CA HIS A 50 2.78 14.18 -7.29
C HIS A 50 3.38 12.79 -7.66
N GLY A 51 2.53 11.76 -7.72
CA GLY A 51 2.93 10.40 -8.06
C GLY A 51 3.70 9.68 -6.93
N THR A 52 3.86 8.36 -7.09
CA THR A 52 4.60 7.52 -6.12
C THR A 52 6.10 7.73 -6.28
N LYS A 53 6.80 7.96 -5.16
CA LYS A 53 8.27 8.02 -5.11
C LYS A 53 8.84 6.65 -4.74
N PHE A 54 10.02 6.33 -5.26
CA PHE A 54 10.62 5.00 -5.12
C PHE A 54 11.97 4.99 -4.40
N ARG A 55 12.47 6.17 -3.99
CA ARG A 55 13.66 6.37 -3.17
C ARG A 55 13.55 7.72 -2.47
N VAL A 56 14.34 7.94 -1.43
CA VAL A 56 14.27 9.14 -0.59
C VAL A 56 14.65 10.39 -1.38
N GLU A 57 15.61 10.30 -2.29
CA GLU A 57 16.09 11.45 -3.07
C GLU A 57 15.04 11.99 -4.05
N ASP A 58 14.02 11.18 -4.38
CA ASP A 58 12.90 11.60 -5.24
C ASP A 58 11.73 12.21 -4.43
N MET A 59 11.81 12.20 -3.09
CA MET A 59 10.77 12.75 -2.21
C MET A 59 10.84 14.27 -2.16
N GLU A 60 9.68 14.92 -2.01
CA GLU A 60 9.62 16.37 -1.83
C GLU A 60 10.33 16.79 -0.52
N PRO A 61 11.21 17.82 -0.56
CA PRO A 61 11.96 18.27 0.63
C PRO A 61 11.06 18.63 1.82
N GLU A 62 9.85 19.14 1.56
CA GLU A 62 8.89 19.47 2.61
C GLU A 62 8.40 18.23 3.37
N ILE A 63 8.36 17.06 2.73
CA ILE A 63 8.00 15.79 3.37
C ILE A 63 9.15 15.29 4.23
N THR A 64 10.39 15.34 3.71
CA THR A 64 11.55 14.84 4.46
C THR A 64 11.92 15.76 5.62
N ALA A 65 11.67 17.08 5.50
CA ALA A 65 11.95 18.05 6.55
C ALA A 65 11.05 17.91 7.80
N ILE A 66 9.86 17.34 7.66
CA ILE A 66 8.92 17.14 8.79
C ILE A 66 9.00 15.74 9.41
N ALA A 67 9.81 14.84 8.84
CA ALA A 67 9.89 13.46 9.30
C ALA A 67 10.84 13.34 10.51
N ASP A 68 10.34 12.81 11.62
CA ASP A 68 11.18 12.48 12.78
C ASP A 68 12.18 11.34 12.48
N LEU A 69 11.83 10.47 11.52
CA LEU A 69 12.62 9.31 11.10
C LEU A 69 12.44 9.04 9.61
N VAL A 70 13.56 8.87 8.91
CA VAL A 70 13.60 8.38 7.53
C VAL A 70 14.36 7.07 7.50
N VAL A 71 13.76 6.03 6.90
CA VAL A 71 14.39 4.73 6.72
C VAL A 71 14.68 4.52 5.24
N ASP A 72 15.95 4.61 4.87
CA ASP A 72 16.41 4.57 3.49
C ASP A 72 17.12 3.25 3.16
N TYR A 73 16.47 2.41 2.34
CA TYR A 73 17.05 1.20 1.76
C TYR A 73 17.46 1.39 0.28
N GLY A 74 17.46 2.63 -0.21
CA GLY A 74 17.66 2.98 -1.60
C GLY A 74 16.44 2.69 -2.47
N LEU A 75 16.68 2.34 -3.73
CA LEU A 75 15.63 2.17 -4.74
C LEU A 75 14.71 0.98 -4.43
N MET A 76 13.40 1.25 -4.32
CA MET A 76 12.37 0.26 -4.03
C MET A 76 12.27 -0.81 -5.12
N LYS A 77 12.37 -2.09 -4.75
CA LYS A 77 12.43 -3.25 -5.68
C LYS A 77 11.38 -3.31 -6.79
N TYR A 78 10.18 -2.77 -6.57
CA TYR A 78 9.06 -2.78 -7.54
C TYR A 78 8.91 -1.45 -8.29
N HIS A 79 9.94 -0.59 -8.28
CA HIS A 79 9.92 0.71 -8.96
C HIS A 79 9.63 0.59 -10.48
N THR A 80 9.94 -0.57 -11.08
CA THR A 80 9.73 -0.84 -12.51
C THR A 80 8.26 -0.77 -12.93
N TRP A 81 7.32 -1.04 -12.02
CA TRP A 81 5.89 -0.88 -12.28
C TRP A 81 5.46 0.60 -12.35
N LYS A 82 6.27 1.52 -11.82
CA LYS A 82 5.98 2.97 -11.78
C LYS A 82 4.59 3.31 -11.22
N ALA A 83 4.10 2.48 -10.31
CA ALA A 83 2.77 2.57 -9.72
C ALA A 83 2.82 2.22 -8.23
N SER A 84 1.79 2.62 -7.49
CA SER A 84 1.52 2.14 -6.12
C SER A 84 1.01 0.69 -6.14
N SER A 85 0.70 0.13 -4.97
CA SER A 85 0.20 -1.24 -4.82
C SER A 85 -1.10 -1.50 -5.59
N THR A 86 -1.26 -2.73 -6.07
CA THR A 86 -2.55 -3.25 -6.57
C THR A 86 -3.55 -3.30 -5.41
N LEU A 87 -4.76 -2.83 -5.66
CA LEU A 87 -5.86 -2.81 -4.69
C LEU A 87 -6.96 -3.77 -5.17
N LEU A 88 -7.27 -4.76 -4.34
CA LEU A 88 -8.28 -5.77 -4.60
C LEU A 88 -9.29 -5.75 -3.46
N ASN A 89 -10.57 -5.72 -3.78
CA ASN A 89 -11.61 -6.00 -2.79
C ASN A 89 -11.58 -7.51 -2.49
N CYS A 90 -11.25 -7.91 -1.26
CA CYS A 90 -11.12 -9.31 -0.90
C CYS A 90 -12.45 -10.07 -0.83
N GLU A 91 -13.58 -9.39 -0.70
CA GLU A 91 -14.90 -10.01 -0.68
C GLU A 91 -15.40 -10.31 -2.10
N THR A 92 -15.25 -9.36 -3.01
CA THR A 92 -15.81 -9.44 -4.36
C THR A 92 -14.78 -9.81 -5.44
N LEU A 93 -13.49 -9.77 -5.11
CA LEU A 93 -12.36 -9.85 -6.03
C LEU A 93 -12.37 -8.76 -7.13
N GLU A 94 -13.07 -7.66 -6.87
CA GLU A 94 -13.03 -6.48 -7.73
C GLU A 94 -11.65 -5.82 -7.67
N VAL A 95 -11.06 -5.58 -8.84
CA VAL A 95 -9.82 -4.82 -8.96
C VAL A 95 -10.14 -3.33 -8.86
N VAL A 96 -9.92 -2.76 -7.68
CA VAL A 96 -10.16 -1.33 -7.40
C VAL A 96 -9.03 -0.46 -7.97
N ARG A 97 -7.80 -0.99 -8.03
CA ARG A 97 -6.65 -0.32 -8.65
C ARG A 97 -5.65 -1.33 -9.21
N HIS A 98 -5.32 -1.21 -10.49
CA HIS A 98 -4.19 -1.90 -11.09
C HIS A 98 -2.89 -1.21 -10.68
N GLY A 99 -2.04 -1.91 -9.92
CA GLY A 99 -0.80 -1.36 -9.38
C GLY A 99 0.41 -2.24 -9.64
N SER A 100 1.38 -2.17 -8.74
CA SER A 100 2.54 -3.07 -8.73
C SER A 100 2.09 -4.52 -8.58
N CYS A 101 2.77 -5.40 -9.31
CA CYS A 101 2.59 -6.85 -9.27
C CYS A 101 1.17 -7.34 -9.61
N PHE A 102 0.34 -6.52 -10.28
CA PHE A 102 -1.02 -6.92 -10.67
C PHE A 102 -1.01 -8.24 -11.43
N GLU A 103 -0.07 -8.40 -12.37
CA GLU A 103 0.04 -9.57 -13.24
C GLU A 103 0.32 -10.84 -12.41
N ASN A 104 1.22 -10.74 -11.42
CA ASN A 104 1.51 -11.83 -10.49
C ASN A 104 0.29 -12.17 -9.61
N ILE A 105 -0.42 -11.15 -9.13
CA ILE A 105 -1.62 -11.33 -8.30
C ILE A 105 -2.72 -12.01 -9.13
N ALA A 106 -2.97 -11.55 -10.35
CA ALA A 106 -3.96 -12.14 -11.25
C ALA A 106 -3.64 -13.61 -11.58
N ASP A 107 -2.38 -13.93 -11.86
CA ASP A 107 -1.94 -15.31 -12.07
C ASP A 107 -2.17 -16.21 -10.84
N ILE A 108 -1.80 -15.73 -9.65
CA ILE A 108 -2.02 -16.46 -8.38
C ILE A 108 -3.52 -16.69 -8.16
N VAL A 109 -4.34 -15.65 -8.32
CA VAL A 109 -5.79 -15.74 -8.12
C VAL A 109 -6.41 -16.73 -9.10
N GLN A 110 -6.01 -16.69 -10.37
CA GLN A 110 -6.49 -17.64 -11.38
C GLN A 110 -6.07 -19.07 -11.07
N ARG A 111 -4.79 -19.31 -10.74
CA ARG A 111 -4.26 -20.67 -10.51
C ARG A 111 -4.80 -21.33 -9.25
N HIS A 112 -5.02 -20.56 -8.19
CA HIS A 112 -5.39 -21.11 -6.89
C HIS A 112 -6.89 -21.04 -6.60
N PHE A 113 -7.62 -20.11 -7.23
CA PHE A 113 -9.05 -19.90 -6.96
C PHE A 113 -9.92 -19.97 -8.22
N GLY A 114 -9.33 -20.11 -9.42
CA GLY A 114 -10.08 -20.22 -10.66
C GLY A 114 -10.74 -18.92 -11.12
N VAL A 115 -10.43 -17.79 -10.47
CA VAL A 115 -11.05 -16.48 -10.77
C VAL A 115 -10.18 -15.66 -11.69
N THR A 116 -10.76 -15.18 -12.79
CA THR A 116 -10.12 -14.23 -13.70
C THR A 116 -10.38 -12.81 -13.22
N LEU A 117 -9.31 -12.09 -12.83
CA LEU A 117 -9.41 -10.67 -12.49
C LEU A 117 -9.55 -9.81 -13.74
N THR A 118 -10.31 -8.71 -13.64
CA THR A 118 -10.46 -7.74 -14.72
C THR A 118 -9.09 -7.21 -15.18
N PRO A 119 -8.71 -7.40 -16.45
CA PRO A 119 -7.39 -7.02 -16.94
C PRO A 119 -7.22 -5.50 -16.93
N ARG A 120 -5.97 -5.06 -16.96
CA ARG A 120 -5.62 -3.65 -17.10
C ARG A 120 -6.18 -3.13 -18.44
N PRO A 121 -6.83 -1.95 -18.50
CA PRO A 121 -7.30 -1.39 -19.76
C PRO A 121 -6.14 -1.22 -20.75
N VAL A 122 -6.37 -1.56 -22.02
CA VAL A 122 -5.41 -1.31 -23.09
C VAL A 122 -5.53 0.15 -23.49
N HIS A 123 -4.43 0.91 -23.39
CA HIS A 123 -4.35 2.30 -23.83
C HIS A 123 -3.77 2.38 -25.24
#